data_AF-A0A1F9LWX8-F1
#
_entry.id   AF-A0A1F9LWX8-F1
#
_cell.length_a   1.000
_cell.length_b   1.000
_cell.length_c   1.000
_cell.angle_alpha   90.00
_cell.angle_beta   90.00
_cell.angle_gamma   90.00
#
_symmetry.space_group_name_H-M   'P 1'
#
loop_
_entity.id
_entity.type
_entity.pdbx_description
1 polymer ?
#
loop_
_entity_poly.entity_id
_entity_poly.type
_entity_poly.pdbx_seq_one_letter_code
_entity_poly.pdbx_strand_id
1 'polypeptide(L)'
;MGRNSGTLLTTVTNSDDIRAAGMKTVKYDPWETASIEFINSVLVKFAKSGAGDCKKQIFQTGRERMNGTKNMFVFVAALLLVLAHPLYVSADICDDTMDEAKRLYNSAMAASEQKQQARAIQLYETAEKYYQKASLMKNCRCPKIEKSSKANVQLCRENVSNIKRYLESQRKYEAQKEAQVQIVEAQVKVVEIYEQAASQYNQGNSYAQSGQWQNAINAFENAARIWDSIASTQTENGNKAIQNAKQARELAALARQRMGQK
;
A
#
# COMPACT_ATOMS: atom_id res chain seq x y z
N MET A 1 32.98 -38.64 -27.95
CA MET A 1 31.59 -38.28 -28.29
C MET A 1 30.84 -38.02 -26.98
N GLY A 2 30.85 -36.77 -26.49
CA GLY A 2 30.14 -36.37 -25.28
C GLY A 2 29.16 -35.26 -25.62
N ARG A 3 27.88 -35.46 -25.35
CA ARG A 3 26.80 -34.52 -25.66
C ARG A 3 26.84 -33.37 -24.66
N ASN A 4 27.12 -32.17 -25.15
CA ASN A 4 26.83 -30.92 -24.44
C ASN A 4 25.35 -30.58 -24.62
N SER A 5 24.58 -30.70 -23.54
CA SER A 5 23.20 -30.22 -23.49
C SER A 5 23.23 -28.75 -23.07
N GLY A 6 23.05 -27.85 -24.04
CA GLY A 6 22.83 -26.43 -23.76
C GLY A 6 21.43 -26.23 -23.18
N THR A 7 21.36 -25.77 -21.94
CA THR A 7 20.11 -25.32 -21.33
C THR A 7 19.86 -23.89 -21.78
N LEU A 8 18.89 -23.72 -22.69
CA LEU A 8 18.34 -22.43 -23.09
C LEU A 8 17.67 -21.78 -21.86
N LEU A 9 18.09 -20.57 -21.49
CA LEU A 9 17.32 -19.71 -20.60
C LEU A 9 16.15 -19.13 -21.41
N THR A 10 14.96 -19.72 -21.26
CA THR A 10 13.72 -19.11 -21.71
C THR A 10 13.26 -18.08 -20.68
N THR A 11 13.11 -16.83 -21.12
CA THR A 11 12.42 -15.78 -20.37
C THR A 11 10.97 -16.19 -20.10
N VAL A 12 10.65 -16.47 -18.84
CA VAL A 12 9.29 -16.78 -18.37
C VAL A 12 8.49 -15.48 -18.30
N THR A 13 7.54 -15.30 -19.24
CA THR A 13 6.64 -14.14 -19.27
C THR A 13 5.19 -14.50 -18.95
N ASN A 14 4.90 -15.73 -18.51
CA ASN A 14 3.54 -16.17 -18.16
C ASN A 14 3.47 -16.76 -16.74
N SER A 15 2.38 -16.46 -16.04
CA SER A 15 2.15 -16.83 -14.63
C SER A 15 2.07 -18.34 -14.36
N ASP A 16 1.89 -19.15 -15.41
CA ASP A 16 1.66 -20.59 -15.28
C ASP A 16 2.96 -21.40 -15.09
N ASP A 17 4.11 -20.87 -15.53
CA ASP A 17 5.42 -21.56 -15.40
C ASP A 17 6.02 -21.49 -13.99
N ILE A 18 5.53 -20.57 -13.14
CA ILE A 18 5.97 -20.45 -11.74
C ILE A 18 5.55 -21.69 -10.91
N ARG A 19 4.57 -22.46 -11.39
CA ARG A 19 4.04 -23.63 -10.66
C ARG A 19 4.94 -24.87 -10.72
N ALA A 20 5.90 -24.93 -11.65
CA ALA A 20 6.78 -26.09 -11.85
C ALA A 20 8.13 -26.03 -11.09
N ALA A 21 8.53 -24.87 -10.57
CA ALA A 21 9.87 -24.65 -10.00
C ALA A 21 10.03 -25.04 -8.50
N GLY A 22 9.10 -25.78 -7.90
CA GLY A 22 9.25 -26.29 -6.53
C GLY A 22 9.36 -25.23 -5.42
N MET A 23 9.13 -23.95 -5.73
CA MET A 23 8.99 -22.91 -4.72
C MET A 23 7.69 -23.12 -3.96
N LYS A 24 7.82 -23.44 -2.67
CA LYS A 24 6.69 -23.51 -1.74
C LYS A 24 5.91 -22.21 -1.85
N THR A 25 4.68 -22.30 -2.35
CA THR A 25 3.74 -21.20 -2.28
C THR A 25 3.54 -20.85 -0.81
N VAL A 26 3.87 -19.61 -0.45
CA VAL A 26 3.41 -19.04 0.81
C VAL A 26 1.88 -19.02 0.71
N LYS A 27 1.22 -19.94 1.42
CA LYS A 27 -0.23 -19.90 1.59
C LYS A 27 -0.55 -18.59 2.29
N TYR A 28 -1.14 -17.66 1.55
CA TYR A 28 -1.80 -16.51 2.14
C TYR A 28 -3.16 -16.95 2.67
N ASP A 29 -3.41 -16.68 3.95
CA ASP A 29 -4.67 -16.98 4.62
C ASP A 29 -5.82 -16.14 4.03
N PRO A 30 -6.98 -16.74 3.72
CA PRO A 30 -8.14 -16.03 3.20
C PRO A 30 -8.89 -15.34 4.34
N TRP A 31 -8.48 -14.13 4.70
CA TRP A 31 -9.20 -13.28 5.67
C TRP A 31 -10.30 -12.40 5.03
N GLU A 32 -10.60 -12.57 3.74
CA GLU A 32 -11.52 -11.67 3.01
C GLU A 32 -13.02 -12.03 3.03
N THR A 33 -13.44 -13.14 3.65
CA THR A 33 -14.87 -13.50 3.70
C THR A 33 -15.50 -13.47 5.10
N ALA A 34 -14.71 -13.43 6.16
CA ALA A 34 -15.22 -13.40 7.54
C ALA A 34 -15.68 -11.99 8.00
N SER A 35 -15.26 -10.93 7.32
CA SER A 35 -15.53 -9.54 7.70
C SER A 35 -16.89 -9.02 7.20
N ILE A 36 -17.43 -9.55 6.10
CA ILE A 36 -18.70 -9.07 5.52
C ILE A 36 -19.92 -9.57 6.31
N GLU A 37 -19.91 -10.81 6.83
CA GLU A 37 -21.01 -11.32 7.66
C GLU A 37 -21.03 -10.68 9.06
N PHE A 38 -19.87 -10.35 9.63
CA PHE A 38 -19.78 -9.65 10.90
C PHE A 38 -20.30 -8.20 10.79
N ILE A 39 -19.96 -7.49 9.72
CA ILE A 39 -20.46 -6.12 9.47
C ILE A 39 -21.97 -6.11 9.20
N ASN A 40 -22.50 -7.07 8.45
CA ASN A 40 -23.94 -7.18 8.20
C ASN A 40 -24.75 -7.55 9.47
N SER A 41 -24.20 -8.39 10.36
CA SER A 41 -24.81 -8.72 11.66
C SER A 41 -24.87 -7.52 12.61
N VAL A 42 -23.85 -6.65 12.60
CA VAL A 42 -23.81 -5.42 13.39
C VAL A 42 -24.76 -4.35 12.81
N LEU A 43 -24.83 -4.19 11.48
CA LEU A 43 -25.69 -3.20 10.83
C LEU A 43 -27.20 -3.50 10.99
N VAL A 44 -27.62 -4.77 10.98
CA VAL A 44 -29.02 -5.16 11.20
C VAL A 44 -29.48 -4.91 12.65
N LYS A 45 -28.57 -4.96 13.63
CA LYS A 45 -28.88 -4.63 15.04
C LYS A 45 -28.96 -3.12 15.30
N PHE A 46 -28.24 -2.29 14.55
CA PHE A 46 -28.32 -0.82 14.68
C PHE A 46 -29.55 -0.22 13.97
N ALA A 47 -30.01 -0.80 12.86
CA ALA A 47 -31.17 -0.30 12.12
C ALA A 47 -32.51 -0.43 12.87
N LYS A 48 -32.59 -1.27 13.93
CA LYS A 48 -33.82 -1.47 14.72
C LYS A 48 -33.95 -0.62 15.99
N SER A 49 -32.97 0.21 16.37
CA SER A 49 -32.95 0.81 17.72
C SER A 49 -32.92 2.34 17.85
N GLY A 50 -32.97 3.14 16.79
CA GLY A 50 -32.78 4.59 16.98
C GLY A 50 -33.31 5.48 15.87
N ALA A 51 -34.59 5.85 15.96
CA ALA A 51 -35.10 7.10 15.37
C ALA A 51 -36.49 7.56 15.91
N GLY A 52 -37.14 6.81 16.82
CA GLY A 52 -38.57 7.04 17.10
C GLY A 52 -38.96 7.86 18.33
N ASP A 53 -38.16 7.87 19.40
CA ASP A 53 -38.76 8.06 20.74
C ASP A 53 -38.43 9.36 21.47
N CYS A 54 -37.74 10.34 20.86
CA CYS A 54 -37.58 11.64 21.52
C CYS A 54 -38.76 12.60 21.27
N LYS A 55 -39.62 12.31 20.28
CA LYS A 55 -40.72 13.20 19.87
C LYS A 55 -42.04 12.98 20.62
N LYS A 56 -42.16 11.91 21.43
CA LYS A 56 -43.46 11.43 21.94
C LYS A 56 -43.89 11.92 23.32
N GLN A 57 -43.12 12.76 24.01
CA GLN A 57 -43.37 13.04 25.44
C GLN A 57 -43.92 14.45 25.80
N ILE A 58 -44.26 15.33 24.84
CA ILE A 58 -44.61 16.74 25.18
C ILE A 58 -46.04 17.16 24.80
N PHE A 59 -46.83 16.34 24.09
CA PHE A 59 -48.10 16.82 23.51
C PHE A 59 -49.39 16.14 24.00
N GLN A 60 -49.58 16.00 25.31
CA GLN A 60 -50.92 15.72 25.86
C GLN A 60 -51.09 16.29 27.26
N THR A 61 -51.52 17.55 27.38
CA THR A 61 -52.37 18.03 28.49
C THR A 61 -52.82 19.47 28.26
N GLY A 62 -54.12 19.73 28.43
CA GLY A 62 -54.63 21.07 28.74
C GLY A 62 -55.53 21.73 27.68
N ARG A 63 -56.77 21.26 27.56
CA ARG A 63 -57.86 22.06 26.97
C ARG A 63 -59.08 22.03 27.88
N GLU A 64 -59.10 22.89 28.91
CA GLU A 64 -60.35 23.26 29.60
C GLU A 64 -60.37 24.75 30.00
N ARG A 65 -61.61 25.24 30.12
CA ARG A 65 -62.11 26.63 30.07
C ARG A 65 -61.46 27.60 31.07
N MET A 66 -61.11 28.81 30.60
CA MET A 66 -61.03 30.01 31.44
C MET A 66 -61.56 31.26 30.71
N ASN A 67 -62.60 31.87 31.29
CA ASN A 67 -63.12 33.19 30.93
C ASN A 67 -62.91 34.11 32.14
N GLY A 68 -62.10 35.17 32.02
CA GLY A 68 -62.06 36.28 32.99
C GLY A 68 -60.72 37.00 33.19
N THR A 69 -59.58 36.32 33.06
CA THR A 69 -58.22 36.84 33.38
C THR A 69 -57.27 36.80 32.18
N LYS A 70 -57.78 37.11 30.98
CA LYS A 70 -57.11 36.82 29.70
C LYS A 70 -55.81 37.58 29.46
N ASN A 71 -55.61 38.78 30.03
CA ASN A 71 -54.42 39.57 29.73
C ASN A 71 -53.18 39.12 30.52
N MET A 72 -53.31 38.74 31.79
CA MET A 72 -52.15 38.35 32.61
C MET A 72 -51.54 37.01 32.17
N PHE A 73 -52.38 36.04 31.79
CA PHE A 73 -51.89 34.74 31.28
C PHE A 73 -51.15 34.87 29.94
N VAL A 74 -51.57 35.78 29.06
CA VAL A 74 -50.90 36.00 27.78
C VAL A 74 -49.49 36.58 27.99
N PHE A 75 -49.33 37.54 28.90
CA PHE A 75 -48.02 38.10 29.22
C PHE A 75 -47.09 37.08 29.90
N VAL A 76 -47.60 36.29 30.84
CA VAL A 76 -46.80 35.25 31.52
C VAL A 76 -46.41 34.13 30.54
N ALA A 77 -47.31 33.70 29.66
CA ALA A 77 -47.00 32.71 28.63
C ALA A 77 -45.98 33.23 27.60
N ALA A 78 -46.10 34.48 27.17
CA ALA A 78 -45.13 35.10 26.27
C ALA A 78 -43.74 35.23 26.93
N LEU A 79 -43.68 35.62 28.21
CA LEU A 79 -42.43 35.70 28.97
C LEU A 79 -41.78 34.31 29.14
N LEU A 80 -42.58 33.27 29.45
CA LEU A 80 -42.11 31.90 29.54
C LEU A 80 -41.60 31.36 28.20
N LEU A 81 -42.24 31.72 27.08
CA LEU A 81 -41.75 31.37 25.74
C LEU A 81 -40.41 32.05 25.44
N VAL A 82 -40.24 33.33 25.76
CA VAL A 82 -38.97 34.06 25.56
C VAL A 82 -37.86 33.48 26.43
N LEU A 83 -38.15 33.12 27.68
CA LEU A 83 -37.19 32.48 28.59
C LEU A 83 -36.88 31.02 28.19
N ALA A 84 -37.78 30.34 27.49
CA ALA A 84 -37.57 28.97 27.00
C ALA A 84 -36.86 28.89 25.64
N HIS A 85 -36.78 29.98 24.86
CA HIS A 85 -36.11 30.00 23.55
C HIS A 85 -34.66 29.48 23.54
N PRO A 86 -33.78 29.83 24.51
CA PRO A 86 -32.40 29.35 24.52
C PRO A 86 -32.28 27.82 24.59
N LEU A 87 -33.23 27.16 25.26
CA LEU A 87 -33.25 25.71 25.40
C LEU A 87 -33.64 25.01 24.10
N TYR A 88 -34.51 25.62 23.29
CA TYR A 88 -34.96 25.04 22.03
C TYR A 88 -33.88 25.14 20.94
N VAL A 89 -33.20 26.28 20.86
CA VAL A 89 -32.09 26.49 19.90
C VAL A 89 -30.91 25.56 20.17
N SER A 90 -30.66 25.20 21.44
CA SER A 90 -29.57 24.27 21.78
C SER A 90 -29.79 22.82 21.34
N ALA A 91 -31.04 22.38 21.17
CA ALA A 91 -31.34 21.01 20.76
C ALA A 91 -31.03 20.78 19.28
N ASP A 92 -31.34 21.76 18.43
CA ASP A 92 -31.16 21.70 16.97
C ASP A 92 -29.68 21.55 16.58
N ILE A 93 -28.81 22.30 17.25
CA ILE A 93 -27.36 22.29 17.00
C ILE A 93 -26.73 20.91 17.29
N CYS A 94 -27.26 20.17 18.26
CA CYS A 94 -26.75 18.83 18.60
C CYS A 94 -27.02 17.84 17.46
N ASP A 95 -28.24 17.86 16.91
CA ASP A 95 -28.66 16.96 15.84
C ASP A 95 -27.92 17.32 14.54
N ASP A 96 -27.83 18.60 14.18
CA ASP A 96 -27.07 19.08 13.01
C ASP A 96 -25.59 18.66 13.05
N THR A 97 -24.95 18.82 14.22
CA THR A 97 -23.54 18.43 14.39
C THR A 97 -23.35 16.92 14.22
N MET A 98 -24.29 16.11 14.71
CA MET A 98 -24.24 14.65 14.60
C MET A 98 -24.51 14.16 13.18
N ASP A 99 -25.47 14.77 12.48
CA ASP A 99 -25.78 14.44 11.09
C ASP A 99 -24.62 14.79 10.16
N GLU A 100 -23.97 15.93 10.37
CA GLU A 100 -22.77 16.30 9.63
C GLU A 100 -21.61 15.33 9.89
N ALA A 101 -21.38 14.95 11.15
CA ALA A 101 -20.36 13.97 11.51
C ALA A 101 -20.60 12.62 10.80
N LYS A 102 -21.86 12.17 10.78
CA LYS A 102 -22.27 10.91 10.13
C LYS A 102 -22.11 10.98 8.61
N ARG A 103 -22.49 12.09 7.99
CA ARG A 103 -22.31 12.34 6.56
C ARG A 103 -20.84 12.28 6.15
N LEU A 104 -19.97 12.91 6.91
CA LEU A 104 -18.52 12.88 6.70
C LEU A 104 -17.95 11.47 6.87
N TYR A 105 -18.37 10.76 7.92
CA TYR A 105 -17.96 9.37 8.17
C TYR A 105 -18.34 8.43 7.01
N ASN A 106 -19.58 8.52 6.53
CA ASN A 106 -20.04 7.72 5.38
C ASN A 106 -19.28 8.07 4.10
N SER A 107 -18.97 9.35 3.89
CA SER A 107 -18.13 9.79 2.77
C SER A 107 -16.70 9.25 2.89
N ALA A 108 -16.16 9.14 4.11
CA ALA A 108 -14.84 8.57 4.37
C ALA A 108 -14.79 7.08 4.03
N MET A 109 -15.83 6.33 4.41
CA MET A 109 -15.96 4.91 4.02
C MET A 109 -16.00 4.76 2.50
N ALA A 110 -16.85 5.52 1.81
CA ALA A 110 -16.95 5.47 0.35
C ALA A 110 -15.62 5.84 -0.33
N ALA A 111 -14.89 6.83 0.19
CA ALA A 111 -13.56 7.19 -0.31
C ALA A 111 -12.54 6.05 -0.09
N SER A 112 -12.61 5.36 1.06
CA SER A 112 -11.77 4.20 1.37
C SER A 112 -12.02 3.03 0.41
N GLU A 113 -13.29 2.73 0.12
CA GLU A 113 -13.70 1.71 -0.86
C GLU A 113 -13.21 2.03 -2.27
N GLN A 114 -13.23 3.32 -2.65
CA GLN A 114 -12.68 3.82 -3.92
C GLN A 114 -11.15 3.91 -3.93
N LYS A 115 -10.46 3.37 -2.91
CA LYS A 115 -9.00 3.41 -2.75
C LYS A 115 -8.43 4.84 -2.69
N GLN A 116 -9.25 5.85 -2.42
CA GLN A 116 -8.83 7.25 -2.23
C GLN A 116 -8.35 7.46 -0.79
N GLN A 117 -7.30 6.74 -0.39
CA GLN A 117 -6.89 6.63 1.02
C GLN A 117 -6.56 7.98 1.68
N ALA A 118 -5.90 8.90 0.97
CA ALA A 118 -5.60 10.23 1.47
C ALA A 118 -6.89 11.04 1.78
N ARG A 119 -7.87 10.96 0.88
CA ARG A 119 -9.18 11.61 1.06
C ARG A 119 -9.96 10.96 2.21
N ALA A 120 -9.94 9.63 2.30
CA ALA A 120 -10.60 8.90 3.38
C ALA A 120 -10.05 9.32 4.76
N ILE A 121 -8.73 9.42 4.91
CA ILE A 121 -8.10 9.92 6.15
C ILE A 121 -8.61 11.31 6.50
N GLN A 122 -8.59 12.26 5.56
CA GLN A 122 -9.05 13.63 5.79
C GLN A 122 -10.52 13.69 6.23
N LEU A 123 -11.38 12.87 5.60
CA LEU A 123 -12.79 12.79 5.93
C LEU A 123 -13.02 12.17 7.33
N TYR A 124 -12.29 11.12 7.69
CA TYR A 124 -12.35 10.54 9.05
C TYR A 124 -11.85 11.51 10.12
N GLU A 125 -10.73 12.21 9.89
CA GLU A 125 -10.18 13.21 10.82
C GLU A 125 -11.15 14.40 10.99
N THR A 126 -11.86 14.77 9.92
CA THR A 126 -12.89 15.81 9.99
C THR A 126 -14.12 15.33 10.75
N ALA A 127 -14.62 14.13 10.44
CA ALA A 127 -15.74 13.50 11.17
C ALA A 127 -15.42 13.37 12.67
N GLU A 128 -14.19 12.99 13.01
CA GLU A 128 -13.72 12.91 14.40
C GLU A 128 -13.90 14.24 15.13
N LYS A 129 -13.51 15.38 14.53
CA LYS A 129 -13.67 16.70 15.13
C LYS A 129 -15.14 17.03 15.42
N TYR A 130 -16.06 16.67 14.53
CA TYR A 130 -17.49 16.86 14.75
C TYR A 130 -18.03 15.96 15.88
N TYR A 131 -17.63 14.69 15.93
CA TYR A 131 -18.01 13.81 17.05
C TYR A 131 -17.40 14.27 18.38
N GLN A 132 -16.16 14.76 18.40
CA GLN A 132 -15.56 15.37 19.59
C GLN A 132 -16.36 16.59 20.05
N LYS A 133 -16.71 17.50 19.13
CA LYS A 133 -17.58 18.65 19.42
C LYS A 133 -18.90 18.19 20.01
N ALA A 134 -19.57 17.20 19.42
CA ALA A 134 -20.82 16.64 19.91
C ALA A 134 -20.70 16.03 21.32
N SER A 135 -19.57 15.38 21.63
CA SER A 135 -19.33 14.80 22.95
C SER A 135 -19.14 15.82 24.07
N LEU A 136 -18.79 17.07 23.74
CA LEU A 136 -18.53 18.14 24.70
C LEU A 136 -19.77 19.02 24.96
N MET A 137 -20.85 18.83 24.20
CA MET A 137 -22.06 19.64 24.33
C MET A 137 -22.88 19.21 25.56
N LYS A 138 -22.76 19.99 26.65
CA LYS A 138 -23.44 19.71 27.95
C LYS A 138 -24.97 19.90 27.92
N ASN A 139 -25.49 20.66 26.94
CA ASN A 139 -26.92 21.00 26.84
C ASN A 139 -27.71 20.09 25.90
N CYS A 140 -27.11 19.03 25.35
CA CYS A 140 -27.88 18.08 24.57
C CYS A 140 -28.79 17.27 25.48
N ARG A 141 -30.10 17.24 25.17
CA ARG A 141 -31.14 16.54 25.95
C ARG A 141 -30.97 15.02 26.05
N CYS A 142 -30.01 14.46 25.32
CA CYS A 142 -29.85 13.02 25.12
C CYS A 142 -28.47 12.55 25.59
N PRO A 143 -28.34 11.96 26.80
CA PRO A 143 -27.10 11.34 27.29
C PRO A 143 -26.52 10.28 26.33
N LYS A 144 -27.37 9.70 25.48
CA LYS A 144 -26.98 8.74 24.44
C LYS A 144 -26.05 9.35 23.39
N ILE A 145 -26.15 10.66 23.11
CA ILE A 145 -25.32 11.34 22.10
C ILE A 145 -23.86 11.38 22.54
N GLU A 146 -23.58 11.73 23.80
CA GLU A 146 -22.21 11.78 24.31
C GLU A 146 -21.52 10.41 24.19
N LYS A 147 -22.17 9.35 24.68
CA LYS A 147 -21.62 7.99 24.64
C LYS A 147 -21.41 7.52 23.19
N SER A 148 -22.38 7.76 22.32
CA SER A 148 -22.27 7.42 20.89
C SER A 148 -21.15 8.20 20.19
N SER A 149 -21.01 9.48 20.50
CA SER A 149 -19.99 10.35 19.91
C SER A 149 -18.58 9.89 20.29
N LYS A 150 -18.35 9.56 21.57
CA LYS A 150 -17.06 9.02 22.03
C LYS A 150 -16.70 7.71 21.34
N ALA A 151 -17.69 6.82 21.16
CA ALA A 151 -17.49 5.57 20.41
C ALA A 151 -17.12 5.85 18.94
N ASN A 152 -17.81 6.80 18.29
CA ASN A 152 -17.53 7.17 16.90
C ASN A 152 -16.17 7.87 16.71
N VAL A 153 -15.71 8.67 17.68
CA VAL A 153 -14.34 9.21 17.69
C VAL A 153 -13.33 8.07 17.65
N GLN A 154 -13.52 7.05 18.47
CA GLN A 154 -12.63 5.89 18.51
C GLN A 154 -12.63 5.13 17.17
N LEU A 155 -13.81 4.91 16.58
CA LEU A 155 -13.93 4.30 15.25
C LEU A 155 -13.20 5.10 14.16
N CYS A 156 -13.30 6.43 14.16
CA CYS A 156 -12.58 7.28 13.21
C CYS A 156 -11.06 7.09 13.34
N ARG A 157 -10.54 7.10 14.58
CA ARG A 157 -9.11 6.90 14.85
C ARG A 157 -8.62 5.52 14.41
N GLU A 158 -9.40 4.49 14.69
CA GLU A 158 -9.08 3.12 14.29
C GLU A 158 -9.03 2.99 12.77
N ASN A 159 -10.01 3.55 12.05
CA ASN A 159 -10.02 3.56 10.59
C ASN A 159 -8.81 4.32 10.02
N VAL A 160 -8.50 5.51 10.53
CA VAL A 160 -7.31 6.28 10.12
C VAL A 160 -6.03 5.48 10.36
N SER A 161 -5.89 4.85 11.53
CA SER A 161 -4.74 4.01 11.87
C SER A 161 -4.61 2.81 10.93
N ASN A 162 -5.72 2.13 10.62
CA ASN A 162 -5.76 0.99 9.70
C ASN A 162 -5.32 1.40 8.29
N ILE A 163 -5.86 2.52 7.78
CA ILE A 163 -5.48 3.05 6.46
C ILE A 163 -3.99 3.43 6.43
N LYS A 164 -3.49 4.08 7.48
CA LYS A 164 -2.06 4.45 7.58
C LYS A 164 -1.16 3.20 7.55
N ARG A 165 -1.50 2.15 8.30
CA ARG A 165 -0.79 0.87 8.29
C ARG A 165 -0.80 0.21 6.92
N TYR A 166 -1.95 0.23 6.24
CA TYR A 166 -2.09 -0.27 4.88
C TYR A 166 -1.16 0.47 3.90
N LEU A 167 -1.18 1.81 3.92
CA LEU A 167 -0.31 2.64 3.08
C LEU A 167 1.18 2.41 3.35
N GLU A 168 1.57 2.26 4.62
CA GLU A 168 2.95 1.93 4.97
C GLU A 168 3.37 0.56 4.42
N SER A 169 2.51 -0.45 4.54
CA SER A 169 2.75 -1.77 3.96
C SER A 169 2.91 -1.72 2.44
N GLN A 170 2.08 -0.93 1.75
CA GLN A 170 2.21 -0.75 0.30
C GLN A 170 3.53 -0.10 -0.09
N ARG A 171 3.94 0.96 0.62
CA ARG A 171 5.23 1.61 0.36
C ARG A 171 6.41 0.67 0.56
N LYS A 172 6.39 -0.17 1.61
CA LYS A 172 7.43 -1.19 1.84
C LYS A 172 7.50 -2.19 0.69
N TYR A 173 6.35 -2.64 0.21
CA TYR A 173 6.27 -3.55 -0.93
C TYR A 173 6.80 -2.91 -2.22
N GLU A 174 6.42 -1.67 -2.51
CA GLU A 174 6.90 -0.93 -3.69
C GLU A 174 8.42 -0.71 -3.63
N ALA A 175 8.95 -0.31 -2.48
CA ALA A 175 10.40 -0.14 -2.28
C ALA A 175 11.17 -1.47 -2.46
N GLN A 176 10.63 -2.58 -1.96
CA GLN A 176 11.22 -3.90 -2.17
C GLN A 176 11.23 -4.28 -3.65
N LYS A 177 10.12 -4.02 -4.36
CA LYS A 177 10.01 -4.26 -5.80
C LYS A 177 11.04 -3.45 -6.58
N GLU A 178 11.20 -2.17 -6.26
CA GLU A 178 12.18 -1.29 -6.91
C GLU A 178 13.62 -1.76 -6.66
N ALA A 179 13.96 -2.12 -5.42
CA ALA A 179 15.27 -2.68 -5.10
C ALA A 179 15.55 -3.97 -5.88
N GLN A 180 14.55 -4.84 -6.04
CA GLN A 180 14.68 -6.06 -6.83
C GLN A 180 14.92 -5.78 -8.32
N VAL A 181 14.27 -4.76 -8.89
CA VAL A 181 14.51 -4.33 -10.28
C VAL A 181 15.96 -3.89 -10.46
N GLN A 182 16.49 -3.06 -9.56
CA GLN A 182 17.88 -2.60 -9.64
C GLN A 182 18.90 -3.76 -9.55
N ILE A 183 18.64 -4.76 -8.70
CA ILE A 183 19.48 -5.96 -8.62
C ILE A 183 19.48 -6.72 -9.95
N VAL A 184 18.32 -6.92 -10.56
CA VAL A 184 18.20 -7.63 -11.84
C VAL A 184 18.91 -6.85 -12.95
N GLU A 185 18.73 -5.53 -13.03
CA GLU A 185 19.41 -4.69 -14.01
C GLU A 185 20.95 -4.76 -13.86
N ALA A 186 21.45 -4.75 -12.63
CA ALA A 186 22.89 -4.91 -12.37
C ALA A 186 23.39 -6.29 -12.84
N GLN A 187 22.61 -7.36 -12.60
CA GLN A 187 22.96 -8.70 -13.06
C GLN A 187 22.96 -8.82 -14.60
N VAL A 188 21.97 -8.22 -15.27
CA VAL A 188 21.90 -8.19 -16.75
C VAL A 188 23.15 -7.53 -17.33
N LYS A 189 23.58 -6.39 -16.78
CA LYS A 189 24.83 -5.72 -17.22
C LYS A 189 26.06 -6.62 -17.08
N VAL A 190 26.14 -7.41 -16.00
CA VAL A 190 27.24 -8.35 -15.82
C VAL A 190 27.23 -9.44 -16.90
N VAL A 191 26.04 -9.92 -17.30
CA VAL A 191 25.90 -10.88 -18.40
C VAL A 191 26.41 -10.27 -19.71
N GLU A 192 25.99 -9.04 -20.05
CA GLU A 192 26.41 -8.35 -21.27
C GLU A 192 27.94 -8.17 -21.34
N ILE A 193 28.55 -7.73 -20.24
CA ILE A 193 30.01 -7.56 -20.15
C ILE A 193 30.73 -8.92 -20.28
N TYR A 194 30.19 -9.95 -19.65
CA TYR A 194 30.74 -11.30 -19.73
C TYR A 194 30.72 -11.84 -21.17
N GLU A 195 29.62 -11.63 -21.90
CA GLU A 195 29.49 -12.04 -23.30
C GLU A 195 30.41 -11.24 -24.23
N GLN A 196 30.61 -9.95 -23.97
CA GLN A 196 31.58 -9.14 -24.69
C GLN A 196 33.01 -9.70 -24.55
N ALA A 197 33.40 -10.10 -23.35
CA ALA A 197 34.70 -10.74 -23.11
C ALA A 197 34.81 -12.10 -23.81
N ALA A 198 33.76 -12.92 -23.78
CA ALA A 198 33.72 -14.19 -24.50
C ALA A 198 33.86 -14.02 -26.01
N SER A 199 33.26 -12.97 -26.58
CA SER A 199 33.43 -12.60 -27.99
C SER A 199 34.90 -12.27 -28.33
N GLN A 200 35.56 -11.44 -27.51
CA GLN A 200 37.00 -11.14 -27.66
C GLN A 200 37.88 -12.40 -27.57
N TYR A 201 37.58 -13.28 -26.63
CA TYR A 201 38.28 -14.56 -26.48
C TYR A 201 38.14 -15.43 -27.74
N ASN A 202 36.93 -15.51 -28.30
CA ASN A 202 36.67 -16.26 -29.54
C ASN A 202 37.41 -15.64 -30.75
N GLN A 203 37.52 -14.31 -30.82
CA GLN A 203 38.35 -13.65 -31.83
C GLN A 203 39.83 -14.04 -31.66
N GLY A 204 40.34 -14.08 -30.43
CA GLY A 204 41.70 -14.55 -30.14
C GLY A 204 41.95 -15.97 -30.64
N ASN A 205 41.01 -16.89 -30.43
CA ASN A 205 41.08 -18.24 -30.96
C ASN A 205 41.13 -18.26 -32.50
N SER A 206 40.29 -17.45 -33.16
CA SER A 206 40.27 -17.36 -34.63
C SER A 206 41.60 -16.84 -35.18
N TYR A 207 42.14 -15.76 -34.61
CA TYR A 207 43.45 -15.22 -35.01
C TYR A 207 44.58 -16.22 -34.80
N ALA A 208 44.57 -16.95 -33.68
CA ALA A 208 45.55 -17.98 -33.37
C ALA A 208 45.51 -19.12 -34.41
N GLN A 209 44.32 -19.56 -34.81
CA GLN A 209 44.13 -20.59 -35.83
C GLN A 209 44.66 -20.13 -37.21
N SER A 210 44.50 -18.86 -37.54
CA SER A 210 45.04 -18.26 -38.78
C SER A 210 46.53 -17.85 -38.67
N GLY A 211 47.20 -18.13 -37.56
CA GLY A 211 48.62 -17.81 -37.35
C GLY A 211 48.93 -16.32 -37.18
N GLN A 212 47.90 -15.49 -36.97
CA GLN A 212 48.02 -14.05 -36.70
C GLN A 212 48.29 -13.82 -35.20
N TRP A 213 49.48 -14.22 -34.74
CA TRP A 213 49.79 -14.30 -33.31
C TRP A 213 49.65 -12.97 -32.55
N GLN A 214 50.04 -11.84 -33.15
CA GLN A 214 49.91 -10.54 -32.49
C GLN A 214 48.44 -10.15 -32.25
N ASN A 215 47.57 -10.38 -33.24
CA ASN A 215 46.13 -10.12 -33.10
C ASN A 215 45.49 -11.05 -32.05
N ALA A 216 45.93 -12.31 -32.01
CA ALA A 216 45.48 -13.27 -31.00
C ALA A 216 45.83 -12.82 -29.58
N ILE A 217 47.07 -12.36 -29.35
CA ILE A 217 47.51 -11.84 -28.05
C ILE A 217 46.63 -10.66 -27.62
N ASN A 218 46.46 -9.67 -28.49
CA ASN A 218 45.66 -8.48 -28.18
C ASN A 218 44.22 -8.85 -27.81
N ALA A 219 43.60 -9.77 -28.56
CA ALA A 219 42.23 -10.22 -28.30
C ALA A 219 42.10 -10.99 -26.97
N PHE A 220 43.04 -11.89 -26.67
CA PHE A 220 43.06 -12.61 -25.39
C PHE A 220 43.32 -11.69 -24.20
N GLU A 221 44.24 -10.73 -24.30
CA GLU A 221 44.48 -9.74 -23.26
C GLU A 221 43.27 -8.84 -23.02
N ASN A 222 42.57 -8.43 -24.09
CA ASN A 222 41.32 -7.68 -23.98
C ASN A 222 40.24 -8.49 -23.27
N ALA A 223 40.06 -9.76 -23.64
CA ALA A 223 39.10 -10.65 -22.98
C ALA A 223 39.41 -10.80 -21.49
N ALA A 224 40.68 -11.04 -21.13
CA ALA A 224 41.12 -11.15 -19.75
C ALA A 224 40.81 -9.89 -18.94
N ARG A 225 41.14 -8.70 -19.49
CA ARG A 225 40.87 -7.41 -18.84
C ARG A 225 39.38 -7.15 -18.62
N ILE A 226 38.52 -7.49 -19.58
CA ILE A 226 37.07 -7.32 -19.44
C ILE A 226 36.53 -8.29 -18.37
N TRP A 227 36.94 -9.56 -18.38
CA TRP A 227 36.55 -10.50 -17.34
C TRP A 227 37.02 -10.10 -15.94
N ASP A 228 38.23 -9.55 -15.78
CA ASP A 228 38.69 -9.02 -14.50
C ASP A 228 37.78 -7.92 -13.96
N SER A 229 37.22 -7.07 -14.85
CA SER A 229 36.35 -5.95 -14.44
C SER A 229 35.05 -6.40 -13.76
N ILE A 230 34.63 -7.66 -13.98
CA ILE A 230 33.42 -8.24 -13.38
C ILE A 230 33.74 -9.39 -12.40
N ALA A 231 35.01 -9.74 -12.22
CA ALA A 231 35.46 -10.86 -11.39
C ALA A 231 35.10 -10.71 -9.90
N SER A 232 34.98 -9.48 -9.41
CA SER A 232 34.59 -9.19 -8.02
C SER A 232 33.06 -9.21 -7.80
N THR A 233 32.27 -9.38 -8.86
CA THR A 233 30.81 -9.46 -8.71
C THR A 233 30.42 -10.81 -8.12
N GLN A 234 29.55 -10.82 -7.11
CA GLN A 234 29.03 -12.06 -6.49
C GLN A 234 27.96 -12.72 -7.38
N THR A 235 28.27 -12.90 -8.66
CA THR A 235 27.42 -13.54 -9.65
C THR A 235 28.10 -14.80 -10.17
N GLU A 236 27.34 -15.72 -10.75
CA GLU A 236 27.91 -16.91 -11.40
C GLU A 236 28.90 -16.52 -12.51
N ASN A 237 28.57 -15.50 -13.31
CA ASN A 237 29.44 -15.01 -14.37
C ASN A 237 30.69 -14.29 -13.84
N GLY A 238 30.60 -13.59 -12.71
CA GLY A 238 31.78 -13.03 -12.03
C GLY A 238 32.77 -14.13 -11.60
N ASN A 239 32.26 -15.20 -11.00
CA ASN A 239 33.07 -16.36 -10.61
C ASN A 239 33.71 -17.05 -11.82
N LYS A 240 32.95 -17.24 -12.91
CA LYS A 240 33.47 -17.79 -14.18
C LYS A 240 34.51 -16.87 -14.82
N ALA A 241 34.32 -15.55 -14.72
CA ALA A 241 35.22 -14.56 -15.30
C ALA A 241 36.64 -14.70 -14.74
N ILE A 242 36.82 -15.03 -13.46
CA ILE A 242 38.15 -15.29 -12.87
C ILE A 242 38.88 -16.42 -13.61
N GLN A 243 38.20 -17.54 -13.82
CA GLN A 243 38.80 -18.70 -14.49
C GLN A 243 39.08 -18.40 -15.96
N ASN A 244 38.14 -17.76 -16.65
CA ASN A 244 38.28 -17.41 -18.06
C ASN A 244 39.39 -16.37 -18.28
N ALA A 245 39.53 -15.38 -17.40
CA ALA A 245 40.60 -14.41 -17.45
C ALA A 245 41.97 -15.09 -17.30
N LYS A 246 42.10 -16.07 -16.41
CA LYS A 246 43.32 -16.88 -16.29
C LYS A 246 43.62 -17.63 -17.58
N GLN A 247 42.64 -18.35 -18.14
CA GLN A 247 42.80 -19.09 -19.40
C GLN A 247 43.20 -18.19 -20.58
N ALA A 248 42.58 -17.01 -20.70
CA ALA A 248 42.94 -16.04 -21.74
C ALA A 248 44.39 -15.57 -21.61
N ARG A 249 44.88 -15.29 -20.39
CA ARG A 249 46.28 -14.92 -20.18
C ARG A 249 47.25 -16.05 -20.55
N GLU A 250 46.89 -17.29 -20.23
CA GLU A 250 47.68 -18.48 -20.62
C GLU A 250 47.77 -18.62 -22.14
N LEU A 251 46.65 -18.42 -22.85
CA LEU A 251 46.62 -18.47 -24.32
C LEU A 251 47.39 -17.31 -24.96
N ALA A 252 47.31 -16.10 -24.39
CA ALA A 252 48.15 -14.98 -24.81
C ALA A 252 49.65 -15.31 -24.66
N ALA A 253 50.05 -15.91 -23.53
CA ALA A 253 51.42 -16.33 -23.30
C ALA A 253 51.89 -17.39 -24.31
N LEU A 254 51.05 -18.38 -24.62
CA LEU A 254 51.34 -19.38 -25.64
C LEU A 254 51.49 -18.77 -27.04
N ALA A 255 50.63 -17.81 -27.39
CA ALA A 255 50.72 -17.10 -28.67
C ALA A 255 52.03 -16.28 -28.79
N ARG A 256 52.51 -15.68 -27.69
CA ARG A 256 53.84 -15.01 -27.66
C ARG A 256 54.98 -15.98 -27.92
N GLN A 257 54.94 -17.18 -27.33
CA GLN A 257 55.95 -18.21 -27.58
C GLN A 257 55.98 -18.64 -29.05
N ARG A 258 54.82 -18.85 -29.67
CA ARG A 258 54.73 -19.24 -31.09
C ARG A 258 55.18 -18.15 -32.05
N MET A 259 55.06 -16.87 -31.67
CA MET A 259 55.55 -15.77 -32.47
C MET A 259 57.08 -15.73 -32.55
N GLY A 260 57.77 -16.01 -31.43
CA GLY A 260 59.24 -16.04 -31.37
C GLY A 260 59.89 -17.29 -31.97
N GLN A 261 59.11 -18.28 -32.41
CA GLN A 261 59.58 -19.50 -33.07
C GLN A 261 59.59 -19.40 -34.61
N LYS A 262 59.12 -18.28 -35.18
CA LYS A 262 59.17 -17.99 -36.62
C LYS A 262 60.36 -17.12 -36.96
#